data_AF-A0A9E2L056-F1
#
_entry.id   AF-A0A9E2L056-F1
#
_cell.length_a   1.000
_cell.length_b   1.000
_cell.length_c   1.000
_cell.angle_alpha   90.00
_cell.angle_beta   90.00
_cell.angle_gamma   90.00
#
_symmetry.space_group_name_H-M   'P 1'
#
loop_
_entity.id
_entity.type
_entity.pdbx_description
1 polymer ?
#
loop_
_entity_poly.entity_id
_entity_poly.type
_entity_poly.pdbx_seq_one_letter_code
_entity_poly.pdbx_strand_id
1 'polypeptide(L)'
;MKMKKIAVCVLSVLALSSISFGARVASDQQLVDSPIGVTTKGDSVGAGVPFEVRVNVIPKGPELGLFDENGNLYDTVVFDHGTKLAGSLPRSVVKKTVILQRADGYAFSATADGRAGTATYTGKFDVKSTLYNKATNTLTLEKLSSSTDENDDLVTMDTELNYIKGDREVSATDNQLRSEFNSVILAGTQAVGGQYVGTGTITASLTVK
;
A
#
# COMPACT_ATOMS: atom_id res chain seq x y z
N MET A 1 -19.56 38.88 -35.55
CA MET A 1 -18.33 38.58 -34.81
C MET A 1 -18.70 37.95 -33.47
N LYS A 2 -18.61 36.62 -33.34
CA LYS A 2 -19.01 35.88 -32.13
C LYS A 2 -17.77 35.21 -31.53
N MET A 3 -17.36 35.66 -30.35
CA MET A 3 -16.31 35.03 -29.55
C MET A 3 -16.80 33.67 -29.02
N LYS A 4 -16.13 32.58 -29.40
CA LYS A 4 -16.19 31.31 -28.69
C LYS A 4 -15.04 31.29 -27.69
N LYS A 5 -15.35 31.48 -26.40
CA LYS A 5 -14.53 30.98 -25.30
C LYS A 5 -15.30 29.80 -24.72
N ILE A 6 -14.82 28.58 -24.95
CA ILE A 6 -15.26 27.41 -24.18
C ILE A 6 -14.04 26.91 -23.42
N ALA A 7 -14.25 26.87 -22.12
CA ALA A 7 -13.28 26.68 -21.07
C ALA A 7 -12.55 25.34 -21.21
N VAL A 8 -11.24 25.42 -21.05
CA VAL A 8 -10.39 24.31 -20.63
C VAL A 8 -10.83 23.93 -19.22
N CYS A 9 -11.52 22.80 -19.07
CA CYS A 9 -11.78 22.22 -17.75
C CYS A 9 -10.47 21.65 -17.22
N VAL A 10 -9.86 22.43 -16.34
CA VAL A 10 -8.73 22.08 -15.48
C VAL A 10 -9.07 20.79 -14.75
N LEU A 11 -8.27 19.75 -15.01
CA LEU A 11 -8.22 18.52 -14.25
C LEU A 11 -7.76 18.89 -12.83
N SER A 12 -8.71 19.09 -11.92
CA SER A 12 -8.42 19.45 -10.53
C SER A 12 -7.86 18.22 -9.82
N VAL A 13 -6.54 18.10 -9.84
CA VAL A 13 -5.76 17.25 -8.93
C VAL A 13 -5.92 17.84 -7.52
N LEU A 14 -6.97 17.43 -6.82
CA LEU A 14 -7.03 17.55 -5.37
C LEU A 14 -6.08 16.50 -4.80
N ALA A 15 -4.79 16.84 -4.77
CA ALA A 15 -3.86 16.23 -3.84
C ALA A 15 -4.34 16.61 -2.44
N LEU A 16 -5.19 15.77 -1.83
CA LEU A 16 -5.36 15.75 -0.40
C LEU A 16 -4.03 15.24 0.18
N SER A 17 -3.08 16.15 0.32
CA SER A 17 -1.94 15.97 1.21
C SER A 17 -2.50 15.70 2.60
N SER A 18 -2.52 14.44 3.00
CA SER A 18 -2.77 13.98 4.35
C SER A 18 -1.62 14.45 5.23
N ILE A 19 -1.66 15.73 5.63
CA ILE A 19 -0.92 16.19 6.78
C ILE A 19 -1.61 15.51 7.97
N SER A 20 -1.10 14.34 8.35
CA SER A 20 -1.40 13.77 9.65
C SER A 20 -0.86 14.73 10.70
N PHE A 21 -1.69 15.68 11.15
CA PHE A 21 -1.47 16.31 12.43
C PHE A 21 -1.61 15.21 13.48
N GLY A 22 -0.46 14.61 13.82
CA GLY A 22 -0.29 13.96 15.10
C GLY A 22 -0.44 15.04 16.17
N ALA A 23 -1.68 15.33 16.56
CA ALA A 23 -1.94 15.77 17.91
C ALA A 23 -1.39 14.65 18.78
N ARG A 24 -0.18 14.85 19.31
CA ARG A 24 0.37 14.03 20.38
C ARG A 24 -0.60 14.19 21.54
N VAL A 25 -1.62 13.34 21.60
CA VAL A 25 -2.30 13.10 22.86
C VAL A 25 -1.20 12.51 23.73
N ALA A 26 -0.82 13.25 24.77
CA ALA A 26 0.16 12.78 25.73
C ALA A 26 -0.29 11.38 26.17
N SER A 27 0.52 10.37 25.86
CA SER A 27 0.27 9.01 26.31
C SER A 27 0.47 9.03 27.81
N ASP A 28 -0.61 9.06 28.58
CA ASP A 28 -0.57 8.40 29.88
C ASP A 28 -0.23 6.93 29.59
N GLN A 29 0.77 6.42 30.30
CA GLN A 29 1.58 5.27 29.92
C GLN A 29 0.77 3.98 29.67
N GLN A 30 1.23 3.20 28.68
CA GLN A 30 0.78 1.82 28.36
C GLN A 30 0.94 0.83 29.53
N LEU A 31 1.75 1.19 30.53
CA LEU A 31 1.98 0.44 31.76
C LEU A 31 1.53 1.31 32.93
N VAL A 32 0.69 0.79 33.81
CA VAL A 32 0.45 1.42 35.12
C VAL A 32 1.75 1.26 35.93
N ASP A 33 2.41 2.36 36.28
CA ASP A 33 3.68 2.38 37.05
C ASP A 33 3.46 2.03 38.54
N SER A 34 2.54 1.12 38.84
CA SER A 34 2.22 0.73 40.21
C SER A 34 2.06 -0.79 40.30
N PRO A 35 2.91 -1.49 41.09
CA PRO A 35 2.67 -2.89 41.40
C PRO A 35 1.29 -3.03 42.05
N ILE A 36 0.52 -4.05 41.64
CA ILE A 36 -0.83 -4.40 42.10
C ILE A 36 -0.91 -4.31 43.64
N GLY A 37 -1.37 -3.15 44.15
CA GLY A 37 -1.67 -2.89 45.55
C GLY A 37 -3.16 -3.07 45.83
N VAL A 38 -3.72 -4.17 45.33
CA VAL A 38 -5.15 -4.43 45.31
C VAL A 38 -5.51 -5.19 46.59
N THR A 39 -6.16 -4.53 47.55
CA THR A 39 -6.36 -5.07 48.91
C THR A 39 -7.82 -5.37 49.25
N THR A 40 -8.79 -5.03 48.40
CA THR A 40 -10.22 -5.14 48.73
C THR A 40 -11.00 -5.96 47.69
N LYS A 41 -12.01 -6.71 48.14
CA LYS A 41 -12.90 -7.47 47.25
C LYS A 41 -13.75 -6.51 46.42
N GLY A 42 -13.49 -6.44 45.12
CA GLY A 42 -14.20 -5.56 44.17
C GLY A 42 -13.31 -4.58 43.42
N ASP A 43 -12.03 -4.50 43.77
CA ASP A 43 -11.06 -3.63 43.10
C ASP A 43 -10.72 -4.14 41.68
N SER A 44 -10.57 -3.22 40.73
CA SER A 44 -10.20 -3.51 39.34
C SER A 44 -9.00 -2.68 38.92
N VAL A 45 -8.01 -3.32 38.30
CA VAL A 45 -6.83 -2.70 37.68
C VAL A 45 -6.81 -3.05 36.20
N GLY A 46 -6.40 -2.12 35.35
CA GLY A 46 -6.34 -2.34 33.91
C GLY A 46 -5.38 -1.39 33.21
N ALA A 47 -4.84 -1.85 32.08
CA ALA A 47 -4.09 -1.03 31.14
C ALA A 47 -4.99 -0.69 29.94
N GLY A 48 -4.78 0.49 29.36
CA GLY A 48 -5.51 0.94 28.18
C GLY A 48 -4.57 1.59 27.17
N VAL A 49 -4.86 1.41 25.90
CA VAL A 49 -4.22 2.15 24.81
C VAL A 49 -5.31 2.94 24.06
N PRO A 50 -5.03 4.18 23.61
CA PRO A 50 -5.97 4.89 22.77
C PRO A 50 -6.18 4.13 21.46
N PHE A 51 -7.42 4.10 20.97
CA PHE A 51 -7.75 3.57 19.65
C PHE A 51 -8.36 4.67 18.78
N GLU A 52 -8.10 4.62 17.49
CA GLU A 52 -8.71 5.50 16.50
C GLU A 52 -9.23 4.64 15.34
N VAL A 53 -10.45 4.92 14.89
CA VAL A 53 -11.06 4.28 13.72
C VAL A 53 -11.28 5.35 12.66
N ARG A 54 -10.64 5.21 11.49
CA ARG A 54 -10.80 6.10 10.34
C ARG A 54 -11.49 5.37 9.19
N VAL A 55 -12.40 6.07 8.52
CA VAL A 55 -12.99 5.64 7.24
C VAL A 55 -13.05 6.82 6.29
N ASN A 56 -12.65 6.63 5.04
CA ASN A 56 -12.82 7.61 3.98
C ASN A 56 -13.78 7.02 2.93
N VAL A 57 -14.84 7.75 2.58
CA VAL A 57 -15.86 7.30 1.63
C VAL A 57 -15.89 8.28 0.45
N ILE A 58 -15.63 7.77 -0.75
CA ILE A 58 -15.68 8.54 -2.00
C ILE A 58 -16.86 8.11 -2.87
N PRO A 59 -17.43 8.98 -3.72
CA PRO A 59 -18.47 8.60 -4.68
C PRO A 59 -17.99 7.50 -5.65
N LYS A 60 -18.93 6.67 -6.12
CA LYS A 60 -18.65 5.71 -7.20
C LYS A 60 -18.68 6.41 -8.55
N GLY A 61 -17.79 5.99 -9.45
CA GLY A 61 -17.75 6.45 -10.83
C GLY A 61 -16.94 5.51 -11.74
N PRO A 62 -16.83 5.84 -13.03
CA PRO A 62 -16.15 5.01 -14.03
C PRO A 62 -14.62 5.03 -13.91
N GLU A 63 -14.07 5.74 -12.91
CA GLU A 63 -12.64 5.83 -12.68
C GLU A 63 -12.05 4.48 -12.26
N LEU A 64 -10.81 4.25 -12.69
CA LEU A 64 -10.03 3.09 -12.28
C LEU A 64 -9.46 3.28 -10.88
N GLY A 65 -9.51 2.23 -10.08
CA GLY A 65 -8.87 2.15 -8.78
C GLY A 65 -8.13 0.83 -8.59
N LEU A 66 -7.27 0.80 -7.58
CA LEU A 66 -6.62 -0.43 -7.10
C LEU A 66 -7.30 -0.86 -5.81
N PHE A 67 -7.78 -2.10 -5.78
CA PHE A 67 -8.59 -2.63 -4.70
C PHE A 67 -7.96 -3.88 -4.10
N ASP A 68 -8.29 -4.17 -2.84
CA ASP A 68 -7.98 -5.42 -2.17
C ASP A 68 -8.98 -6.53 -2.54
N GLU A 69 -8.75 -7.74 -2.05
CA GLU A 69 -9.64 -8.89 -2.26
C GLU A 69 -11.05 -8.73 -1.68
N ASN A 70 -11.23 -7.79 -0.74
CA ASN A 70 -12.51 -7.50 -0.09
C ASN A 70 -13.28 -6.37 -0.78
N GLY A 71 -12.71 -5.76 -1.82
CA GLY A 71 -13.30 -4.66 -2.56
C GLY A 71 -13.06 -3.28 -1.93
N ASN A 72 -12.13 -3.15 -0.98
CA ASN A 72 -11.71 -1.86 -0.46
C ASN A 72 -10.69 -1.22 -1.40
N LEU A 73 -10.83 0.08 -1.62
CA LEU A 73 -9.85 0.85 -2.38
C LEU A 73 -8.56 0.99 -1.57
N TYR A 74 -7.41 0.69 -2.19
CA TYR A 74 -6.11 0.97 -1.60
C TYR A 74 -5.81 2.46 -1.68
N ASP A 75 -5.60 3.07 -0.52
CA ASP A 75 -4.87 4.33 -0.39
C ASP A 75 -3.36 4.07 -0.33
N THR A 76 -2.94 3.03 0.40
CA THR A 76 -1.55 2.54 0.46
C THR A 76 -1.54 1.03 0.66
N VAL A 77 -0.68 0.33 -0.09
CA VAL A 77 -0.43 -1.10 0.09
C VAL A 77 0.77 -1.29 1.02
N VAL A 78 0.55 -1.87 2.20
CA VAL A 78 1.60 -2.10 3.20
C VAL A 78 1.98 -3.57 3.26
N PHE A 79 3.26 -3.87 3.05
CA PHE A 79 3.84 -5.21 3.23
C PHE A 79 4.53 -5.27 4.60
N ASP A 80 3.74 -5.54 5.65
CA ASP A 80 4.27 -5.62 7.01
C ASP A 80 4.78 -7.03 7.32
N HIS A 81 6.10 -7.16 7.48
CA HIS A 81 6.75 -8.42 7.87
C HIS A 81 6.72 -8.65 9.40
N GLY A 82 6.17 -7.71 10.17
CA GLY A 82 6.17 -7.70 11.63
C GLY A 82 7.55 -7.47 12.23
N THR A 83 7.61 -7.43 13.56
CA THR A 83 8.86 -7.25 14.30
C THR A 83 9.72 -8.51 14.25
N LYS A 84 11.00 -8.37 13.89
CA LYS A 84 11.99 -9.46 13.89
C LYS A 84 13.10 -9.18 14.90
N LEU A 85 13.71 -10.23 15.44
CA LEU A 85 14.93 -10.12 16.23
C LEU A 85 16.14 -9.94 15.30
N ALA A 86 17.07 -9.07 15.68
CA ALA A 86 18.27 -8.80 14.88
C ALA A 86 19.18 -10.04 14.75
N GLY A 87 20.01 -10.07 13.71
CA GLY A 87 20.89 -11.18 13.33
C GLY A 87 20.43 -11.86 12.05
N SER A 88 20.60 -13.18 11.99
CA SER A 88 20.15 -14.00 10.86
C SER A 88 18.63 -14.18 10.89
N LEU A 89 17.93 -13.51 9.97
CA LEU A 89 16.47 -13.54 9.95
C LEU A 89 15.90 -14.87 9.45
N PRO A 90 14.78 -15.35 10.01
CA PRO A 90 14.00 -16.42 9.40
C PRO A 90 13.31 -15.91 8.12
N ARG A 91 12.95 -16.83 7.22
CA ARG A 91 12.17 -16.49 6.03
C ARG A 91 10.86 -15.82 6.42
N SER A 92 10.50 -14.73 5.74
CA SER A 92 9.24 -14.02 5.96
C SER A 92 8.59 -13.67 4.61
N VAL A 93 7.34 -14.05 4.42
CA VAL A 93 6.58 -13.81 3.19
C VAL A 93 5.31 -13.04 3.54
N VAL A 94 5.08 -11.92 2.87
CA VAL A 94 3.85 -11.12 3.01
C VAL A 94 3.22 -11.00 1.64
N LYS A 95 1.95 -11.40 1.55
CA LYS A 95 1.19 -11.40 0.30
C LYS A 95 0.13 -10.30 0.31
N LYS A 96 -0.04 -9.62 -0.82
CA LYS A 96 -1.14 -8.68 -1.05
C LYS A 96 -1.72 -8.88 -2.43
N THR A 97 -3.05 -8.98 -2.52
CA THR A 97 -3.74 -9.03 -3.80
C THR A 97 -4.09 -7.61 -4.21
N VAL A 98 -3.69 -7.20 -5.41
CA VAL A 98 -4.04 -5.91 -5.99
C VAL A 98 -4.92 -6.13 -7.21
N ILE A 99 -6.08 -5.50 -7.21
CA ILE A 99 -7.11 -5.64 -8.24
C ILE A 99 -7.32 -4.28 -8.91
N LEU A 100 -6.99 -4.18 -10.19
CA LEU A 100 -7.44 -3.07 -11.00
C LEU A 100 -8.91 -3.32 -11.38
N GLN A 101 -9.77 -2.36 -11.12
CA GLN A 101 -11.17 -2.36 -11.53
C GLN A 101 -11.72 -0.94 -11.57
N ARG A 102 -12.90 -0.74 -12.15
CA ARG A 102 -13.64 0.51 -12.04
C ARG A 102 -14.30 0.62 -10.66
N ALA A 103 -14.39 1.83 -10.11
CA ALA A 103 -15.04 2.07 -8.82
C ALA A 103 -16.56 1.83 -8.85
N ASP A 104 -17.19 1.94 -10.02
CA ASP A 104 -18.60 1.59 -10.25
C ASP A 104 -18.84 0.08 -10.42
N GLY A 105 -17.80 -0.74 -10.56
CA GLY A 105 -17.88 -2.20 -10.68
C GLY A 105 -18.31 -2.72 -12.06
N TYR A 106 -18.51 -1.85 -13.05
CA TYR A 106 -18.82 -2.28 -14.42
C TYR A 106 -17.58 -2.84 -15.14
N ALA A 107 -17.81 -3.52 -16.27
CA ALA A 107 -16.73 -3.97 -17.14
C ALA A 107 -15.87 -2.80 -17.63
N PHE A 108 -14.60 -3.05 -17.92
CA PHE A 108 -13.68 -2.01 -18.39
C PHE A 108 -14.16 -1.31 -19.66
N SER A 109 -14.78 -2.07 -20.57
CA SER A 109 -15.30 -1.53 -21.84
C SER A 109 -16.61 -0.75 -21.70
N ALA A 110 -17.28 -0.81 -20.54
CA ALA A 110 -18.62 -0.26 -20.40
C ALA A 110 -18.63 1.27 -20.54
N THR A 111 -19.77 1.84 -20.92
CA THR A 111 -19.96 3.29 -20.85
C THR A 111 -20.01 3.78 -19.39
N ALA A 112 -19.99 5.09 -19.16
CA ALA A 112 -20.19 5.66 -17.82
C ALA A 112 -21.53 5.24 -17.19
N ASP A 113 -22.56 5.01 -18.01
CA ASP A 113 -23.88 4.55 -17.58
C ASP A 113 -23.97 3.01 -17.44
N GLY A 114 -22.86 2.28 -17.57
CA GLY A 114 -22.82 0.83 -17.40
C GLY A 114 -23.30 -0.01 -18.59
N ARG A 115 -23.51 0.59 -19.77
CA ARG A 115 -23.85 -0.18 -20.98
C ARG A 115 -22.62 -0.94 -21.46
N ALA A 116 -22.79 -2.20 -21.87
CA ALA A 116 -21.70 -3.03 -22.37
C ALA A 116 -21.01 -2.38 -23.58
N GLY A 117 -19.68 -2.35 -23.55
CA GLY A 117 -18.85 -2.00 -24.70
C GLY A 117 -18.23 -3.21 -25.36
N THR A 118 -17.42 -2.96 -26.39
CA THR A 118 -16.76 -4.00 -27.19
C THR A 118 -15.24 -3.91 -27.18
N ALA A 119 -14.68 -2.87 -26.57
CA ALA A 119 -13.24 -2.66 -26.51
C ALA A 119 -12.57 -3.77 -25.70
N THR A 120 -11.53 -4.38 -26.27
CA THR A 120 -10.61 -5.27 -25.56
C THR A 120 -9.34 -4.52 -25.20
N TYR A 121 -8.65 -4.96 -24.16
CA TYR A 121 -7.46 -4.30 -23.66
C TYR A 121 -6.32 -5.31 -23.48
N THR A 122 -5.10 -4.77 -23.43
CA THR A 122 -4.02 -5.39 -22.70
C THR A 122 -3.83 -4.66 -21.38
N GLY A 123 -3.60 -5.40 -20.30
CA GLY A 123 -3.42 -4.85 -18.98
C GLY A 123 -2.18 -5.36 -18.29
N LYS A 124 -1.52 -4.50 -17.51
CA LYS A 124 -0.34 -4.87 -16.72
C LYS A 124 -0.27 -4.14 -15.40
N PHE A 125 0.44 -4.75 -14.46
CA PHE A 125 0.91 -4.11 -13.25
C PHE A 125 2.39 -3.77 -13.36
N ASP A 126 2.83 -2.73 -12.68
CA ASP A 126 4.23 -2.35 -12.59
C ASP A 126 4.53 -1.66 -11.25
N VAL A 127 5.78 -1.73 -10.82
CA VAL A 127 6.29 -1.04 -9.63
C VAL A 127 7.22 0.07 -10.07
N LYS A 128 6.96 1.28 -9.56
CA LYS A 128 7.82 2.45 -9.73
C LYS A 128 8.48 2.79 -8.41
N SER A 129 9.78 2.60 -8.33
CA SER A 129 10.62 3.02 -7.20
C SER A 129 12.06 3.16 -7.69
N THR A 130 12.81 4.08 -7.11
CA THR A 130 14.27 4.17 -7.30
C THR A 130 15.01 3.04 -6.58
N LEU A 131 14.38 2.40 -5.59
CA LEU A 131 14.92 1.31 -4.79
C LEU A 131 14.57 -0.09 -5.34
N TYR A 132 13.76 -0.15 -6.41
CA TYR A 132 13.31 -1.41 -6.98
C TYR A 132 14.09 -1.78 -8.24
N ASN A 133 14.85 -2.88 -8.15
CA ASN A 133 15.52 -3.50 -9.28
C ASN A 133 14.60 -4.49 -10.00
N LYS A 134 14.09 -4.08 -11.17
CA LYS A 134 13.19 -4.89 -11.99
C LYS A 134 13.83 -6.15 -12.58
N ALA A 135 15.16 -6.19 -12.73
CA ALA A 135 15.84 -7.36 -13.29
C ALA A 135 15.89 -8.51 -12.29
N THR A 136 16.10 -8.19 -11.01
CA THR A 136 16.24 -9.17 -9.93
C THR A 136 14.97 -9.34 -9.08
N ASN A 137 13.94 -8.51 -9.29
CA ASN A 137 12.77 -8.40 -8.41
C ASN A 137 13.12 -7.97 -6.98
N THR A 138 14.19 -7.20 -6.80
CA THR A 138 14.64 -6.82 -5.45
C THR A 138 14.19 -5.40 -5.15
N LEU A 139 13.53 -5.19 -4.01
CA LEU A 139 13.33 -3.88 -3.42
C LEU A 139 14.32 -3.73 -2.27
N THR A 140 15.20 -2.75 -2.35
CA THR A 140 16.11 -2.41 -1.26
C THR A 140 15.35 -1.60 -0.21
N LEU A 141 15.44 -2.03 1.05
CA LEU A 141 14.87 -1.36 2.21
C LEU A 141 15.97 -0.59 2.91
N GLU A 142 15.74 0.70 3.15
CA GLU A 142 16.68 1.58 3.84
C GLU A 142 16.32 1.64 5.32
N LYS A 143 17.32 1.59 6.19
CA LYS A 143 17.09 1.76 7.63
C LYS A 143 16.79 3.24 7.93
N LEU A 144 15.66 3.52 8.60
CA LEU A 144 15.16 4.89 8.86
C LEU A 144 16.00 5.71 9.87
N SER A 145 16.90 5.06 10.62
CA SER A 145 17.86 5.76 11.48
C SER A 145 19.13 6.05 10.68
N SER A 146 19.82 7.17 10.95
CA SER A 146 21.15 7.54 10.44
C SER A 146 22.26 6.58 10.90
N SER A 147 22.03 5.27 10.78
CA SER A 147 23.02 4.24 11.02
C SER A 147 23.68 4.00 9.68
N THR A 148 24.86 4.60 9.53
CA THR A 148 25.81 4.09 8.59
C THR A 148 26.50 2.85 9.19
N ASP A 149 27.03 1.98 8.35
CA ASP A 149 27.84 0.85 8.79
C ASP A 149 29.27 1.29 9.18
N GLU A 150 30.17 0.34 9.39
CA GLU A 150 31.57 0.63 9.74
C GLU A 150 32.35 1.38 8.64
N ASN A 151 31.82 1.45 7.42
CA ASN A 151 32.40 2.12 6.25
C ASN A 151 31.68 3.44 5.90
N ASP A 152 30.78 3.89 6.76
CA ASP A 152 29.92 5.06 6.54
C ASP A 152 28.86 4.88 5.43
N ASP A 153 28.54 3.63 5.05
CA ASP A 153 27.51 3.32 4.06
C ASP A 153 26.12 3.18 4.70
N LEU A 154 25.06 3.56 3.99
CA LEU A 154 23.68 3.36 4.46
C LEU A 154 23.40 1.89 4.72
N VAL A 155 22.95 1.57 5.93
CA VAL A 155 22.53 0.21 6.26
C VAL A 155 21.22 -0.11 5.53
N THR A 156 21.28 -1.11 4.64
CA THR A 156 20.16 -1.55 3.81
C THR A 156 19.84 -3.03 4.03
N MET A 157 18.66 -3.46 3.57
CA MET A 157 18.24 -4.85 3.57
C MET A 157 17.41 -5.12 2.31
N ASP A 158 17.70 -6.21 1.62
CA ASP A 158 16.93 -6.57 0.43
C ASP A 158 15.70 -7.41 0.78
N THR A 159 14.60 -7.12 0.09
CA THR A 159 13.42 -7.99 0.01
C THR A 159 13.12 -8.28 -1.45
N GLU A 160 12.69 -9.50 -1.77
CA GLU A 160 12.15 -9.76 -3.11
C GLU A 160 10.71 -9.25 -3.17
N LEU A 161 10.36 -8.48 -4.20
CA LEU A 161 9.01 -8.05 -4.49
C LEU A 161 8.54 -8.66 -5.82
N ASN A 162 7.89 -9.82 -5.72
CA ASN A 162 7.48 -10.61 -6.86
C ASN A 162 6.01 -10.37 -7.23
N TYR A 163 5.71 -10.25 -8.52
CA TYR A 163 4.35 -10.13 -9.07
C TYR A 163 4.31 -10.60 -10.52
N ILE A 164 3.11 -10.75 -11.08
CA ILE A 164 2.95 -11.13 -12.49
C ILE A 164 3.31 -9.94 -13.38
N LYS A 165 4.43 -10.07 -14.10
CA LYS A 165 4.91 -9.07 -15.07
C LYS A 165 4.34 -9.31 -16.46
N GLY A 166 4.40 -8.25 -17.27
CA GLY A 166 4.02 -8.30 -18.68
C GLY A 166 2.56 -7.99 -18.93
N ASP A 167 2.23 -7.85 -20.21
CA ASP A 167 0.88 -7.55 -20.66
C ASP A 167 0.02 -8.82 -20.65
N ARG A 168 -1.24 -8.65 -20.24
CA ARG A 168 -2.24 -9.71 -20.19
C ARG A 168 -3.48 -9.29 -20.95
N GLU A 169 -4.08 -10.22 -21.67
CA GLU A 169 -5.32 -9.95 -22.38
C GLU A 169 -6.47 -9.70 -21.39
N VAL A 170 -7.29 -8.70 -21.71
CA VAL A 170 -8.46 -8.30 -20.95
C VAL A 170 -9.62 -8.19 -21.94
N SER A 171 -10.62 -9.03 -21.75
CA SER A 171 -11.81 -9.11 -22.59
C SER A 171 -12.73 -7.91 -22.34
N ALA A 172 -13.62 -7.61 -23.30
CA ALA A 172 -14.57 -6.51 -23.16
C ALA A 172 -15.53 -6.67 -21.97
N THR A 173 -15.80 -7.91 -21.57
CA THR A 173 -16.68 -8.24 -20.43
C THR A 173 -15.97 -8.28 -19.10
N ASP A 174 -14.64 -8.21 -19.08
CA ASP A 174 -13.87 -8.28 -17.84
C ASP A 174 -14.07 -6.99 -17.05
N ASN A 175 -14.29 -7.15 -15.74
CA ASN A 175 -14.43 -6.05 -14.79
C ASN A 175 -13.23 -5.91 -13.86
N GLN A 176 -12.30 -6.87 -13.90
CA GLN A 176 -11.17 -6.94 -12.99
C GLN A 176 -9.92 -7.47 -13.67
N LEU A 177 -8.78 -6.91 -13.28
CA LEU A 177 -7.46 -7.44 -13.58
C LEU A 177 -6.70 -7.59 -12.26
N ARG A 178 -6.31 -8.80 -11.90
CA ARG A 178 -5.77 -9.12 -10.56
C ARG A 178 -4.27 -9.44 -10.62
N SER A 179 -3.51 -9.10 -9.59
CA SER A 179 -2.14 -9.59 -9.39
C SER A 179 -1.85 -9.80 -7.91
N GLU A 180 -1.22 -10.92 -7.56
CA GLU A 180 -0.65 -11.13 -6.23
C GLU A 180 0.75 -10.53 -6.19
N PHE A 181 1.00 -9.67 -5.22
CA PHE A 181 2.32 -9.14 -4.89
C PHE A 181 2.83 -9.86 -3.65
N ASN A 182 4.06 -10.36 -3.74
CA ASN A 182 4.72 -11.12 -2.69
C ASN A 182 6.01 -10.40 -2.29
N SER A 183 6.04 -9.86 -1.07
CA SER A 183 7.27 -9.36 -0.45
C SER A 183 7.92 -10.49 0.35
N VAL A 184 9.21 -10.77 0.11
CA VAL A 184 9.93 -11.91 0.68
C VAL A 184 11.28 -11.48 1.23
N ILE A 185 11.44 -11.63 2.54
CA ILE A 185 12.75 -11.65 3.19
C ILE A 185 13.22 -13.10 3.20
N LEU A 186 14.37 -13.36 2.56
CA LEU A 186 14.96 -14.69 2.49
C LEU A 186 15.48 -15.14 3.87
N ALA A 187 15.54 -16.46 4.08
CA ALA A 187 16.18 -16.99 5.28
C ALA A 187 17.68 -16.70 5.24
N GLY A 188 18.25 -16.29 6.36
CA GLY A 188 19.68 -15.99 6.46
C GLY A 188 20.05 -14.55 6.14
N THR A 189 19.09 -13.72 5.70
CA THR A 189 19.31 -12.28 5.56
C THR A 189 19.80 -11.71 6.88
N GLN A 190 20.97 -11.07 6.87
CA GLN A 190 21.53 -10.43 8.05
C GLN A 190 20.91 -9.06 8.22
N ALA A 191 20.41 -8.76 9.43
CA ALA A 191 19.86 -7.45 9.75
C ALA A 191 20.29 -6.99 11.14
N VAL A 192 20.54 -5.69 11.28
CA VAL A 192 20.80 -5.06 12.59
C VAL A 192 19.51 -4.46 13.15
N GLY A 193 19.48 -4.13 14.44
CA GLY A 193 18.30 -3.55 15.07
C GLY A 193 17.92 -2.18 14.46
N GLY A 194 16.66 -2.03 14.08
CA GLY A 194 16.06 -0.78 13.58
C GLY A 194 14.88 -1.03 12.64
N GLN A 195 14.29 0.05 12.13
CA GLN A 195 13.19 -0.01 11.17
C GLN A 195 13.73 0.14 9.74
N TYR A 196 13.43 -0.84 8.88
CA TYR A 196 13.77 -0.82 7.47
C TYR A 196 12.54 -0.51 6.63
N VAL A 197 12.65 0.41 5.68
CA VAL A 197 11.54 0.84 4.83
C VAL A 197 12.01 0.96 3.38
N GLY A 198 11.24 0.36 2.47
CA GLY A 198 11.33 0.59 1.04
C GLY A 198 10.04 1.21 0.58
N THR A 199 10.13 2.25 -0.24
CA THR A 199 8.97 2.97 -0.75
C THR A 199 8.87 2.84 -2.26
N GLY A 200 7.65 2.94 -2.78
CA GLY A 200 7.38 2.85 -4.21
C GLY A 200 5.90 2.98 -4.50
N THR A 201 5.55 2.99 -5.78
CA THR A 201 4.18 3.05 -6.26
C THR A 201 3.86 1.80 -7.07
N ILE A 202 2.85 1.04 -6.65
CA ILE A 202 2.22 0.03 -7.49
C ILE A 202 1.31 0.75 -8.48
N THR A 203 1.51 0.48 -9.76
CA THR A 203 0.72 1.04 -10.85
C THR A 203 0.07 -0.08 -11.65
N ALA A 204 -1.08 0.22 -12.23
CA ALA A 204 -1.70 -0.64 -13.22
C ALA A 204 -2.14 0.20 -14.41
N SER A 205 -2.14 -0.41 -15.60
CA SER A 205 -2.51 0.26 -16.84
C SER A 205 -3.33 -0.67 -17.71
N LEU A 206 -4.26 -0.09 -18.46
CA LEU A 206 -5.00 -0.73 -19.55
C LEU A 206 -4.68 0.02 -20.85
N THR A 207 -4.38 -0.73 -21.89
CA THR A 207 -4.14 -0.20 -23.23
C THR A 207 -5.13 -0.86 -24.17
N VAL A 208 -5.92 -0.07 -24.89
CA VAL A 208 -6.87 -0.58 -25.88
C VAL A 208 -6.09 -1.36 -26.95
N LYS A 209 -6.61 -2.53 -27.32
CA LYS A 209 -6.05 -3.37 -28.39
C LYS A 209 -6.62 -2.97 -29.75
#